data_AF-A0A538B0K2-F1
#
_entry.id   AF-A0A538B0K2-F1
#
_cell.length_a   1.000
_cell.length_b   1.000
_cell.length_c   1.000
_cell.angle_alpha   90.00
_cell.angle_beta   90.00
_cell.angle_gamma   90.00
#
_symmetry.space_group_name_H-M   'P 1'
#
loop_
_entity.id
_entity.type
_entity.pdbx_description
1 polymer ?
#
loop_
_entity_poly.entity_id
_entity_poly.type
_entity_poly.pdbx_seq_one_letter_code
_entity_poly.pdbx_strand_id
1 'polypeptide(L)'
;RLRGERGASAVELALIAPLLFMLLFGIIGFGLAFLQVQSIRTAVREGGRAAAVGASVSTTQQKTIEASSGSIPTSPTTDVHVSGQCTSNNIGSDVTVSYDTSNLPDGGVIVRIPMIPTIHMTPVITASFRCEV
;
A
#
# COMPACT_ATOMS: atom_id res chain seq x y z
N ARG A 1 -2.56 -57.77 6.98
CA ARG A 1 -3.13 -56.58 7.66
C ARG A 1 -2.22 -55.40 7.35
N LEU A 2 -2.44 -54.62 6.29
CA LEU A 2 -1.54 -53.50 5.91
C LEU A 2 -2.23 -52.41 5.04
N ARG A 3 -3.57 -52.28 5.09
CA ARG A 3 -4.32 -51.41 4.15
C ARG A 3 -5.19 -50.32 4.79
N GLY A 4 -5.21 -50.18 6.13
CA GLY A 4 -6.07 -49.20 6.82
C GLY A 4 -5.36 -47.97 7.38
N GLU A 5 -4.14 -48.13 7.90
CA GLU A 5 -3.49 -47.07 8.70
C GLU A 5 -2.93 -45.92 7.83
N ARG A 6 -2.41 -46.22 6.64
CA ARG A 6 -1.92 -45.19 5.69
C ARG A 6 -3.03 -44.32 5.10
N GLY A 7 -4.25 -44.84 5.02
CA GLY A 7 -5.42 -44.09 4.55
C GLY A 7 -5.98 -43.16 5.61
N ALA A 8 -6.00 -43.59 6.88
CA ALA A 8 -6.47 -42.77 7.99
C ALA A 8 -5.63 -41.49 8.15
N SER A 9 -4.30 -41.59 8.12
CA SER A 9 -3.41 -40.42 8.21
C SER A 9 -3.58 -39.44 7.05
N ALA A 10 -3.90 -39.94 5.84
CA ALA A 10 -4.18 -39.08 4.69
C ALA A 10 -5.49 -38.30 4.86
N VAL A 11 -6.51 -38.91 5.47
CA VAL A 11 -7.80 -38.26 5.76
C VAL A 11 -7.65 -37.22 6.87
N GLU A 12 -6.86 -37.49 7.91
CA GLU A 12 -6.58 -36.52 8.97
C GLU A 12 -5.89 -35.25 8.43
N LEU A 13 -4.89 -35.41 7.57
CA LEU A 13 -4.25 -34.29 6.90
C LEU A 13 -5.24 -33.52 6.00
N ALA A 14 -6.12 -34.22 5.29
CA ALA A 14 -7.11 -33.59 4.42
C ALA A 14 -8.09 -32.67 5.17
N LEU A 15 -8.33 -32.91 6.46
CA LEU A 15 -9.17 -32.05 7.31
C LEU A 15 -8.42 -30.82 7.84
N ILE A 16 -7.11 -30.95 8.12
CA ILE A 16 -6.29 -29.86 8.68
C ILE A 16 -5.72 -28.97 7.58
N ALA A 17 -5.41 -29.55 6.41
CA ALA A 17 -4.80 -28.85 5.28
C ALA A 17 -5.57 -27.58 4.84
N PRO A 18 -6.92 -27.56 4.75
CA PRO A 18 -7.67 -26.34 4.41
C PRO A 18 -7.40 -25.19 5.38
N LEU A 19 -7.35 -25.48 6.70
CA LEU A 19 -7.07 -24.48 7.73
C LEU A 19 -5.62 -23.97 7.64
N LEU A 20 -4.67 -24.89 7.42
CA LEU A 20 -3.25 -24.54 7.27
C LEU A 20 -3.01 -23.67 6.04
N PHE A 21 -3.62 -24.01 4.90
CA PHE A 21 -3.53 -23.21 3.69
C PHE A 21 -4.23 -21.85 3.86
N MET A 22 -5.39 -21.80 4.51
CA MET A 22 -6.07 -20.54 4.81
C MET A 22 -5.17 -19.61 5.65
N LEU A 23 -4.52 -20.13 6.71
CA LEU A 23 -3.57 -19.37 7.52
C LEU A 23 -2.35 -18.92 6.71
N LEU A 24 -1.76 -19.84 5.94
CA LEU A 24 -0.56 -19.56 5.15
C LEU A 24 -0.81 -18.46 4.10
N PHE A 25 -1.86 -18.60 3.31
CA PHE A 25 -2.23 -17.59 2.31
C PHE A 25 -2.70 -16.29 2.97
N GLY A 26 -3.32 -16.35 4.16
CA GLY A 26 -3.64 -15.18 4.96
C GLY A 26 -2.40 -14.37 5.34
N ILE A 27 -1.37 -15.03 5.87
CA ILE A 27 -0.10 -14.39 6.24
C ILE A 27 0.61 -13.82 5.00
N ILE A 28 0.67 -14.57 3.91
CA ILE A 28 1.30 -14.11 2.66
C ILE A 28 0.56 -12.90 2.09
N GLY A 29 -0.77 -12.98 1.99
CA GLY A 29 -1.60 -11.89 1.47
C GLY A 29 -1.49 -10.63 2.32
N PHE A 30 -1.49 -10.78 3.65
CA PHE A 30 -1.26 -9.66 4.57
C PHE A 30 0.13 -9.05 4.41
N GLY A 31 1.18 -9.88 4.28
CA GLY A 31 2.54 -9.41 4.08
C GLY A 31 2.71 -8.58 2.81
N LEU A 32 2.09 -9.01 1.70
CA LEU A 32 2.11 -8.26 0.44
C LEU A 32 1.34 -6.95 0.55
N ALA A 33 0.15 -6.96 1.15
CA ALA A 33 -0.64 -5.76 1.40
C ALA A 33 0.13 -4.75 2.26
N PHE A 34 0.79 -5.23 3.32
CA PHE A 34 1.62 -4.41 4.20
C PHE A 34 2.80 -3.78 3.46
N LEU A 35 3.50 -4.56 2.63
CA LEU A 35 4.61 -4.07 1.81
C LEU A 35 4.15 -2.94 0.87
N GLN A 36 3.00 -3.11 0.22
CA GLN A 36 2.44 -2.10 -0.69
C GLN A 36 2.09 -0.80 0.05
N VAL A 37 1.40 -0.89 1.19
CA VAL A 37 1.08 0.27 2.04
C VAL A 37 2.36 0.97 2.50
N GLN A 38 3.38 0.22 2.90
CA GLN A 38 4.66 0.79 3.34
C GLN A 38 5.41 1.48 2.20
N SER A 39 5.34 0.93 0.98
CA SER A 39 5.90 1.57 -0.21
C SER A 39 5.23 2.92 -0.48
N ILE A 40 3.89 2.97 -0.44
CA ILE A 40 3.12 4.21 -0.63
C ILE A 40 3.43 5.24 0.47
N ARG A 41 3.57 4.80 1.73
CA ARG A 41 3.98 5.69 2.83
C ARG A 41 5.36 6.31 2.60
N THR A 42 6.29 5.52 2.10
CA THR A 42 7.65 5.99 1.79
C THR A 42 7.63 6.97 0.63
N ALA A 43 6.86 6.67 -0.41
CA ALA A 43 6.63 7.54 -1.56
C ALA A 43 6.07 8.92 -1.19
N VAL A 44 4.98 8.95 -0.42
CA VAL A 44 4.32 10.19 0.00
C VAL A 44 5.26 11.03 0.88
N ARG A 45 6.12 10.40 1.68
CA ARG A 45 7.17 11.10 2.44
C ARG A 45 8.24 11.72 1.55
N GLU A 46 8.67 11.03 0.51
CA GLU A 46 9.67 11.56 -0.43
C GLU A 46 9.11 12.72 -1.24
N GLY A 47 7.85 12.59 -1.71
CA GLY A 47 7.12 13.71 -2.30
C GLY A 47 7.00 14.89 -1.34
N GLY A 48 6.58 14.64 -0.10
CA GLY A 48 6.44 15.68 0.92
C GLY A 48 7.74 16.42 1.23
N ARG A 49 8.89 15.71 1.25
CA ARG A 49 10.21 16.35 1.36
C ARG A 49 10.52 17.27 0.18
N ALA A 50 10.24 16.82 -1.04
CA ALA A 50 10.42 17.65 -2.22
C ALA A 50 9.52 18.90 -2.17
N ALA A 51 8.27 18.72 -1.75
CA ALA A 51 7.30 19.82 -1.64
C ALA A 51 7.68 20.83 -0.55
N ALA A 52 8.26 20.37 0.57
CA ALA A 52 8.77 21.21 1.65
C ALA A 52 9.95 22.10 1.23
N VAL A 53 10.71 21.67 0.21
CA VAL A 53 11.79 22.44 -0.40
C VAL A 53 11.36 23.18 -1.68
N GLY A 54 10.06 23.50 -1.82
CA GLY A 54 9.56 24.37 -2.88
C GLY A 54 9.41 23.72 -4.25
N ALA A 55 9.41 22.38 -4.33
CA ALA A 55 9.08 21.71 -5.59
C ALA A 55 7.65 22.04 -6.04
N SER A 56 7.44 22.12 -7.36
CA SER A 56 6.10 22.28 -7.93
C SER A 56 5.22 21.07 -7.62
N VAL A 57 3.89 21.23 -7.76
CA VAL A 57 2.94 20.13 -7.56
C VAL A 57 3.25 18.96 -8.51
N SER A 58 3.50 19.23 -9.80
CA SER A 58 3.78 18.17 -10.78
C SER A 58 5.06 17.39 -10.46
N THR A 59 6.13 18.09 -10.06
CA THR A 59 7.39 17.45 -9.66
C THR A 59 7.22 16.64 -8.37
N THR A 60 6.44 17.15 -7.41
CA THR A 60 6.11 16.43 -6.17
C THR A 60 5.34 15.14 -6.46
N GLN A 61 4.34 15.20 -7.35
CA GLN A 61 3.56 14.04 -7.77
C GLN A 61 4.44 13.00 -8.46
N GLN A 62 5.29 13.41 -9.41
CA GLN A 62 6.21 12.52 -10.11
C GLN A 62 7.18 11.84 -9.13
N LYS A 63 7.83 12.60 -8.24
CA LYS A 63 8.72 12.04 -7.22
C LYS A 63 8.02 11.05 -6.29
N THR A 64 6.78 11.34 -5.91
CA THR A 64 5.95 10.41 -5.12
C THR A 64 5.75 9.09 -5.87
N ILE A 65 5.35 9.16 -7.14
CA ILE A 65 5.11 7.97 -7.95
C ILE A 65 6.39 7.16 -8.17
N GLU A 66 7.50 7.82 -8.50
CA GLU A 66 8.80 7.18 -8.69
C GLU A 66 9.28 6.46 -7.42
N ALA A 67 9.12 7.10 -6.26
CA ALA A 67 9.48 6.52 -4.97
C ALA A 67 8.56 5.38 -4.52
N SER A 68 7.38 5.21 -5.15
CA SER A 68 6.42 4.15 -4.80
C SER A 68 6.81 2.76 -5.28
N SER A 69 7.93 2.62 -6.01
CA SER A 69 8.43 1.34 -6.50
C SER A 69 7.37 0.53 -7.28
N GLY A 70 6.50 1.23 -8.03
CA GLY A 70 5.40 0.63 -8.79
C GLY A 70 4.11 0.36 -8.00
N SER A 71 4.03 0.77 -6.74
CA SER A 71 2.82 0.62 -5.92
C SER A 71 1.74 1.65 -6.24
N ILE A 72 2.12 2.81 -6.80
CA ILE A 72 1.20 3.84 -7.30
C ILE A 72 1.26 3.81 -8.84
N PRO A 73 0.11 3.82 -9.55
CA PRO A 73 0.07 3.95 -11.00
C PRO A 73 0.75 5.23 -11.49
N THR A 74 1.34 5.19 -12.68
CA THR A 74 2.00 6.36 -13.29
C THR A 74 1.02 7.36 -13.89
N SER A 75 -0.26 6.99 -14.04
CA SER A 75 -1.31 7.83 -14.58
C SER A 75 -2.67 7.48 -13.97
N PRO A 76 -3.52 8.47 -13.65
CA PRO A 76 -3.24 9.90 -13.68
C PRO A 76 -2.39 10.34 -12.46
N THR A 77 -1.46 11.27 -12.63
CA THR A 77 -0.62 11.77 -11.53
C THR A 77 -1.39 12.57 -10.49
N THR A 78 -2.61 13.01 -10.82
CA THR A 78 -3.51 13.79 -9.98
C THR A 78 -4.04 13.02 -8.77
N ASP A 79 -3.95 11.70 -8.77
CA ASP A 79 -4.36 10.86 -7.64
C ASP A 79 -3.43 11.05 -6.42
N VAL A 80 -2.21 11.53 -6.65
CA VAL A 80 -1.35 12.07 -5.61
C VAL A 80 -1.78 13.50 -5.33
N HIS A 81 -2.56 13.68 -4.27
CA HIS A 81 -3.08 14.97 -3.86
C HIS A 81 -2.04 15.72 -3.01
N VAL A 82 -1.66 16.92 -3.45
CA VAL A 82 -0.74 17.82 -2.73
C VAL A 82 -1.55 19.02 -2.24
N SER A 83 -1.56 19.22 -0.92
CA SER A 83 -2.22 20.34 -0.26
C SER A 83 -1.17 21.31 0.27
N GLY A 84 -1.28 22.57 -0.14
CA GLY A 84 -0.28 23.59 0.13
C GLY A 84 0.90 23.54 -0.84
N GLN A 85 1.60 24.66 -0.96
CA GLN A 85 2.86 24.75 -1.71
C GLN A 85 3.86 25.57 -0.90
N CYS A 86 5.10 25.10 -0.82
CA CYS A 86 6.15 25.88 -0.19
C CYS A 86 6.68 26.94 -1.15
N THR A 87 6.72 28.18 -0.68
CA THR A 87 7.19 29.36 -1.38
C THR A 87 7.92 30.26 -0.37
N SER A 88 8.74 31.19 -0.85
CA SER A 88 9.47 32.12 0.02
C SER A 88 8.57 33.03 0.88
N ASN A 89 7.25 33.05 0.63
CA ASN A 89 6.28 33.86 1.37
C ASN A 89 5.56 33.09 2.49
N ASN A 90 5.73 31.76 2.59
CA ASN A 90 4.98 30.93 3.55
C ASN A 90 5.86 29.88 4.24
N ILE A 91 7.10 30.26 4.55
CA ILE A 91 8.01 29.49 5.40
C ILE A 91 7.31 29.13 6.72
N GLY A 92 7.45 27.88 7.14
CA GLY A 92 6.79 27.33 8.33
C GLY A 92 5.35 26.85 8.12
N SER A 93 4.74 27.09 6.96
CA SER A 93 3.43 26.49 6.62
C SER A 93 3.53 24.97 6.44
N ASP A 94 2.43 24.26 6.72
CA ASP A 94 2.37 22.81 6.51
C ASP A 94 2.04 22.49 5.06
N VAL A 95 2.86 21.68 4.42
CA VAL A 95 2.64 21.08 3.10
C VAL A 95 2.34 19.61 3.28
N THR A 96 1.20 19.16 2.77
CA THR A 96 0.72 17.78 2.95
C THR A 96 0.63 17.07 1.61
N VAL A 97 1.26 15.92 1.49
CA VAL A 97 1.07 15.01 0.36
C VAL A 97 0.21 13.85 0.84
N SER A 98 -0.75 13.46 0.03
CA SER A 98 -1.71 12.42 0.34
C SER A 98 -2.00 11.57 -0.88
N TYR A 99 -2.25 10.28 -0.64
CA TYR A 99 -2.66 9.35 -1.67
C TYR A 99 -3.81 8.50 -1.13
N ASP A 100 -4.93 8.53 -1.84
CA ASP A 100 -6.09 7.70 -1.56
C ASP A 100 -5.92 6.36 -2.29
N THR A 101 -5.83 5.28 -1.52
CA THR A 101 -5.60 3.94 -2.08
C THR A 101 -6.84 3.37 -2.78
N SER A 102 -8.01 4.00 -2.69
CA SER A 102 -9.16 3.65 -3.53
C SER A 102 -8.90 3.92 -5.03
N ASN A 103 -7.95 4.79 -5.37
CA ASN A 103 -7.52 5.06 -6.74
C ASN A 103 -6.59 3.97 -7.32
N LEU A 104 -6.27 2.91 -6.56
CA LEU A 104 -5.57 1.76 -7.12
C LEU A 104 -6.44 1.05 -8.17
N PRO A 105 -5.83 0.38 -9.18
CA PRO A 105 -6.57 -0.35 -10.21
C PRO A 105 -7.55 -1.40 -9.67
N ASP A 106 -7.21 -2.02 -8.53
CA ASP A 106 -8.02 -3.04 -7.87
C ASP A 106 -9.01 -2.46 -6.85
N GLY A 107 -9.19 -1.13 -6.81
CA GLY A 107 -10.09 -0.44 -5.88
C GLY A 107 -9.62 -0.48 -4.42
N GLY A 108 -8.32 -0.67 -4.19
CA GLY A 108 -7.73 -0.75 -2.85
C GLY A 108 -6.51 -1.67 -2.79
N VAL A 109 -5.92 -1.75 -1.60
CA VAL A 109 -4.93 -2.78 -1.28
C VAL A 109 -5.67 -4.08 -1.02
N ILE A 110 -5.39 -5.10 -1.82
CA ILE A 110 -6.14 -6.36 -1.79
C ILE A 110 -5.48 -7.43 -0.93
N VAL A 111 -6.31 -8.17 -0.19
CA VAL A 111 -5.92 -9.41 0.48
C VAL A 111 -6.82 -10.52 -0.03
N ARG A 112 -6.21 -11.50 -0.73
CA ARG A 112 -6.92 -12.65 -1.32
C ARG A 112 -6.57 -13.92 -0.57
N ILE A 113 -7.54 -14.46 0.17
CA ILE A 113 -7.41 -15.71 0.93
C ILE A 113 -8.36 -16.75 0.30
N PRO A 114 -7.93 -18.00 0.08
CA PRO A 114 -8.85 -19.03 -0.40
C PRO A 114 -10.03 -19.21 0.56
N MET A 115 -11.21 -19.47 0.00
CA MET A 115 -12.47 -19.66 0.76
C MET A 115 -13.02 -18.40 1.45
N ILE A 116 -12.43 -17.22 1.25
CA ILE A 116 -12.96 -15.94 1.75
C ILE A 116 -13.05 -14.97 0.56
N PRO A 117 -14.08 -14.11 0.51
CA PRO A 117 -14.12 -13.00 -0.45
C PRO A 117 -12.89 -12.09 -0.35
N THR A 118 -12.52 -11.45 -1.45
CA THR A 118 -11.41 -10.48 -1.47
C THR A 118 -11.72 -9.30 -0.56
N ILE A 119 -10.77 -8.96 0.30
CA ILE A 119 -10.86 -7.81 1.17
C ILE A 119 -10.12 -6.66 0.52
N HIS A 120 -10.80 -5.54 0.34
CA HIS A 120 -10.23 -4.30 -0.20
C HIS A 120 -10.01 -3.32 0.96
N MET A 121 -8.76 -2.94 1.20
CA MET A 121 -8.41 -1.92 2.18
C MET A 121 -8.11 -0.61 1.46
N THR A 122 -8.83 0.45 1.81
CA THR A 122 -8.69 1.77 1.19
C THR A 122 -8.22 2.86 2.18
N PRO A 123 -7.09 2.67 2.91
CA PRO A 123 -6.58 3.72 3.78
C PRO A 123 -6.09 4.92 2.95
N VAL A 124 -6.40 6.13 3.42
CA VAL A 124 -5.76 7.35 2.92
C VAL A 124 -4.40 7.50 3.60
N ILE A 125 -3.33 7.56 2.81
CA ILE A 125 -1.96 7.65 3.30
C ILE A 125 -1.48 9.08 3.12
N THR A 126 -1.06 9.72 4.21
CA THR A 126 -0.65 11.13 4.21
C THR A 126 0.71 11.33 4.87
N ALA A 127 1.42 12.37 4.44
CA ALA A 127 2.60 12.90 5.12
C ALA A 127 2.58 14.43 5.06
N SER A 128 2.79 15.08 6.20
CA SER A 128 2.93 16.53 6.31
C SER A 128 4.36 16.91 6.65
N PHE A 129 4.83 18.00 6.04
CA PHE A 129 6.14 18.59 6.27
C PHE A 129 6.01 20.11 6.39
N ARG A 130 6.93 20.72 7.13
CA ARG A 130 7.01 22.18 7.24
C ARG A 130 7.77 22.74 6.03
N CYS A 131 7.31 23.86 5.51
CA CYS A 131 7.98 24.60 4.43
C CYS A 131 9.26 25.28 4.97
N GLU A 132 10.38 25.11 4.24
CA GLU A 132 11.72 25.57 4.68
C GLU A 132 12.47 26.43 3.63
N VAL A 133 11.81 26.91 2.57
CA VAL A 133 12.44 27.65 1.44
C VAL A 133 12.26 29.14 1.49
#